data_AF-A0A9D6X501-F1
#
_entry.id   AF-A0A9D6X501-F1
#
_cell.length_a   1.000
_cell.length_b   1.000
_cell.length_c   1.000
_cell.angle_alpha   90.00
_cell.angle_beta   90.00
_cell.angle_gamma   90.00
#
_symmetry.space_group_name_H-M   'P 1'
#
loop_
_entity.id
_entity.type
_entity.pdbx_description
1 polymer ?
#
loop_
_entity_poly.entity_id
_entity_poly.type
_entity_poly.pdbx_seq_one_letter_code
_entity_poly.pdbx_strand_id
1 'polypeptide(L)' 'MNGLLARYRAHLPLTTSTPALSLGEGDTPLVHAPAISRATGAAVWLKLEGCNPTGSFKI' A
#
# COMPACT_ATOMS: atom_id res chain seq x y z
N MET A 1 -5.31 -9.36 -10.02
CA MET A 1 -5.27 -8.02 -9.42
C MET A 1 -6.28 -8.01 -8.28
N ASN A 2 -5.86 -8.23 -7.04
CA ASN A 2 -6.74 -8.22 -5.89
C ASN A 2 -6.42 -6.97 -5.05
N GLY A 3 -7.39 -6.07 -4.87
CA GLY A 3 -7.27 -4.90 -4.00
C GLY A 3 -7.21 -5.25 -2.51
N LEU A 4 -7.13 -4.24 -1.65
CA LEU A 4 -6.90 -4.39 -0.22
C LEU A 4 -7.97 -5.24 0.47
N LEU A 5 -9.25 -5.07 0.11
CA LEU A 5 -10.36 -5.80 0.72
C LEU A 5 -10.21 -7.32 0.53
N ALA A 6 -9.81 -7.74 -0.67
CA ALA A 6 -9.62 -9.16 -0.97
C ALA A 6 -8.35 -9.71 -0.28
N ARG A 7 -7.24 -8.97 -0.33
CA ARG A 7 -5.95 -9.41 0.23
C ARG A 7 -5.97 -9.52 1.76
N TYR A 8 -6.63 -8.58 2.44
CA TYR A 8 -6.62 -8.48 3.90
C TYR A 8 -7.97 -8.79 4.53
N ARG A 9 -8.85 -9.55 3.85
CA ARG A 9 -10.19 -9.90 4.33
C ARG A 9 -10.21 -10.41 5.77
N ALA A 10 -9.24 -11.24 6.15
CA ALA A 10 -9.14 -11.83 7.49
C ALA A 10 -8.86 -10.80 8.61
N HIS A 11 -8.41 -9.59 8.25
CA HIS A 11 -8.05 -8.52 9.19
C HIS A 11 -9.04 -7.36 9.15
N LEU A 12 -10.06 -7.42 8.29
CA LEU A 12 -11.02 -6.36 8.07
C LEU A 12 -12.43 -6.84 8.49
N PRO A 13 -13.29 -5.95 9.01
CA PRO A 13 -14.65 -6.31 9.42
C PRO A 13 -15.60 -6.44 8.22
N LEU A 14 -15.30 -7.35 7.29
CA LEU A 14 -16.09 -7.59 6.07
C LEU A 14 -17.11 -8.70 6.30
N THR A 15 -18.32 -8.54 5.77
CA THR A 15 -19.37 -9.56 5.80
C THR A 15 -19.47 -10.27 4.44
N THR A 16 -20.38 -11.25 4.35
CA THR A 16 -20.73 -11.88 3.07
C THR A 16 -21.46 -10.90 2.14
N SER A 17 -22.09 -9.87 2.68
CA SER A 17 -22.79 -8.82 1.91
C SER A 17 -21.86 -7.67 1.50
N THR A 18 -20.62 -7.62 1.98
CA THR A 18 -19.67 -6.56 1.57
C THR A 18 -19.27 -6.76 0.11
N PRO A 19 -19.45 -5.75 -0.76
CA PRO A 19 -19.09 -5.88 -2.17
C PRO A 19 -17.57 -6.00 -2.34
N ALA A 20 -17.15 -6.74 -3.36
CA ALA A 20 -15.75 -6.89 -3.74
C ALA A 20 -15.26 -5.68 -4.55
N LEU A 21 -15.22 -4.50 -3.91
CA LEU A 21 -14.73 -3.26 -4.52
C LEU A 21 -13.21 -3.22 -4.53
N SER A 22 -12.63 -2.76 -5.65
CA SER A 22 -11.19 -2.55 -5.82
C SER A 22 -10.94 -1.64 -7.01
N LEU A 23 -9.99 -0.71 -6.88
CA LEU A 23 -9.33 -0.02 -7.99
C LEU A 23 -7.94 -0.59 -8.29
N GLY A 24 -7.55 -1.66 -7.59
CA GLY A 24 -6.21 -2.22 -7.65
C GLY A 24 -5.26 -1.51 -6.70
N GLU A 25 -5.81 -0.90 -5.64
CA GLU A 25 -5.10 -0.20 -4.59
C GLU A 25 -4.27 -1.12 -3.69
N GLY A 26 -3.29 -0.54 -3.01
CA GLY A 26 -2.34 -1.25 -2.18
C GLY A 26 -1.15 -1.79 -2.96
N ASP A 27 -0.39 -2.70 -2.33
CA ASP A 27 0.84 -3.31 -2.87
C ASP A 27 1.85 -2.33 -3.46
N THR A 28 1.84 -1.09 -2.96
CA THR A 28 2.72 -0.02 -3.43
C THR A 28 4.20 -0.37 -3.17
N PRO A 29 5.13 0.11 -4.00
CA PRO A 29 6.55 -0.21 -3.84
C PRO A 29 7.11 0.17 -2.47
N LEU A 30 7.95 -0.69 -1.92
CA LEU A 30 8.84 -0.38 -0.81
C LEU A 30 10.26 -0.23 -1.35
N VAL A 31 10.74 1.00 -1.48
CA VAL A 31 11.97 1.33 -2.22
C VAL A 31 13.06 1.73 -1.24
N HIS A 32 14.21 1.07 -1.29
CA HIS A 32 15.38 1.47 -0.50
C HIS A 32 15.90 2.84 -0.98
N ALA A 33 16.16 3.76 -0.04
CA ALA A 33 16.61 5.12 -0.34
C ALA A 33 18.08 5.34 0.06
N PRO A 34 19.05 4.91 -0.76
CA PRO A 34 20.46 4.88 -0.36
C PRO A 34 21.04 6.27 -0.05
N ALA A 35 20.58 7.32 -0.73
CA ALA A 35 21.04 8.69 -0.45
C ALA A 35 20.59 9.17 0.94
N ILE A 36 19.33 8.90 1.31
CA ILE A 36 18.79 9.28 2.61
C ILE A 36 19.42 8.42 3.71
N SER A 37 19.57 7.11 3.46
CA SER A 37 20.26 6.20 4.39
C SER A 37 21.67 6.68 4.73
N ARG A 38 22.45 7.14 3.74
CA ARG A 38 23.78 7.71 3.99
C ARG A 38 23.72 9.03 4.78
N ALA A 39 22.74 9.89 4.48
CA ALA A 39 22.61 11.18 5.14
C ALA A 39 22.19 11.07 6.61
N THR A 40 21.40 10.04 6.95
CA THR A 40 20.86 9.86 8.31
C THR A 40 21.62 8.83 9.14
N GLY A 41 22.41 7.96 8.51
CA GLY A 41 23.03 6.81 9.16
C GLY A 41 22.06 5.65 9.45
N ALA A 42 20.80 5.74 9.02
CA ALA A 42 19.77 4.73 9.22
C ALA A 42 19.50 3.93 7.93
N ALA A 43 18.89 2.75 8.05
CA ALA A 43 18.35 2.03 6.90
C ALA A 43 16.99 2.61 6.50
N VAL A 44 16.97 3.48 5.47
CA VAL A 44 15.77 4.20 5.06
C VAL A 44 15.11 3.54 3.85
N TRP A 45 13.80 3.32 3.98
CA TRP A 45 12.93 2.80 2.93
C TRP A 45 11.74 3.73 2.73
N LEU A 46 11.31 3.90 1.49
CA LEU A 46 10.18 4.73 1.10
C LEU A 46 9.03 3.83 0.69
N LYS A 47 7.89 3.99 1.38
CA LYS A 47 6.64 3.37 0.97
C LYS A 47 5.93 4.32 0.01
N LEU A 48 5.96 4.00 -1.29
CA LEU A 48 5.53 4.91 -2.35
C LEU A 48 4.01 4.88 -2.53
N GLU A 49 3.27 5.44 -1.57
CA GLU A 49 1.79 5.48 -1.58
C GLU A 49 1.19 6.30 -2.74
N GLY A 50 2.00 7.12 -3.42
CA GLY A 50 1.61 7.80 -4.65
C GLY A 50 1.41 6.88 -5.86
N CYS A 51 1.77 5.60 -5.77
CA CYS A 51 1.50 4.60 -6.79
C CYS A 51 0.10 3.98 -6.69
N ASN A 52 -0.72 4.39 -5.72
CA ASN A 52 -2.14 4.03 -5.68
C ASN A 52 -2.92 4.70 -6.84
N PRO A 53 -4.11 4.19 -7.20
CA PRO A 53 -4.86 4.64 -8.36
C PRO A 53 -5.15 6.15 -8.46
N THR A 54 -5.43 6.85 -7.36
CA THR A 54 -5.64 8.33 -7.41
C THR A 54 -4.39 9.14 -7.05
N GLY A 55 -3.26 8.48 -6.79
CA GLY A 55 -2.01 9.13 -6.45
C GLY A 55 -1.83 9.42 -4.95
N SER A 56 -2.61 8.82 -4.07
CA SER A 56 -2.43 8.96 -2.61
C SER A 56 -2.80 7.70 -1.83
N PHE A 57 -2.41 7.64 -0.56
CA PHE A 57 -2.79 6.54 0.34
C PHE A 57 -4.31 6.48 0.66
N LYS A 58 -5.07 7.52 0.29
CA LYS A 58 -6.52 7.62 0.56
C LYS A 58 -7.38 6.82 -0.42
N ILE A 59 -6.74 6.12 -1.38
CA ILE A 59 -7.26 5.47 -2.60
C ILE A 59 -7.16 6.35 -3.80
#